data_AF-A0A6G7YFB5-F1
#
_entry.id   AF-A0A6G7YFB5-F1
#
_cell.length_a   1.000
_cell.length_b   1.000
_cell.length_c   1.000
_cell.angle_alpha   90.00
_cell.angle_beta   90.00
_cell.angle_gamma   90.00
#
_symmetry.space_group_name_H-M   'P 1'
#
loop_
_entity.id
_entity.type
_entity.pdbx_description
1 polymer ?
#
loop_
_entity_poly.entity_id
_entity_poly.type
_entity_poly.pdbx_seq_one_letter_code
_entity_poly.pdbx_strand_id
1 'polypeptide(L)'
;MAASIEFYAGAEGLDPAAPADWLFGEDAVDVSSSTPGFRSLADPRVEGGLDHYSELSTTTAPHLRGGIAGHAFYLAAQGGSNAGCTATSTRPATHSLDCDVDVPRVGQTRATQIFYEGFTSLVETANFCDARNATVAVAGADSDAVSAAWQAVGVAQDCAPGPPPTPPCEFPDVAVPFESSHPYADDTECIWTHDNGTPGFAFHFSLLDVEHGYDFVYVLDADGNVLSGYTGNFGPDAPLTCIPTSVGSVVLVSDAFVTAAGFVVDSVTPC
;
A
#
# COMPACT_ATOMS: atom_id res chain seq x y z
N MET A 1 -11.44 6.54 0.52
CA MET A 1 -12.76 5.88 0.50
C MET A 1 -13.72 6.33 1.59
N ALA A 2 -13.29 6.64 2.82
CA ALA A 2 -14.21 7.00 3.93
C ALA A 2 -15.22 8.11 3.56
N ALA A 3 -14.76 9.27 3.07
CA ALA A 3 -15.65 10.34 2.62
C ALA A 3 -16.68 9.84 1.58
N SER A 4 -16.28 9.00 0.62
CA SER A 4 -17.23 8.45 -0.36
C SER A 4 -18.33 7.58 0.27
N ILE A 5 -18.02 6.86 1.35
CA ILE A 5 -19.00 6.07 2.11
C ILE A 5 -19.96 7.00 2.85
N GLU A 6 -19.45 8.07 3.43
CA GLU A 6 -20.25 9.08 4.13
C GLU A 6 -21.21 9.78 3.17
N PHE A 7 -20.74 10.20 1.99
CA PHE A 7 -21.61 10.77 0.96
C PHE A 7 -22.64 9.77 0.40
N TYR A 8 -22.28 8.49 0.29
CA TYR A 8 -23.25 7.44 -0.02
C TYR A 8 -24.32 7.34 1.08
N ALA A 9 -23.91 7.31 2.35
CA ALA A 9 -24.83 7.25 3.48
C ALA A 9 -25.76 8.48 3.53
N GLY A 10 -25.23 9.67 3.30
CA GLY A 10 -26.02 10.90 3.22
C GLY A 10 -27.03 10.90 2.05
N ALA A 11 -26.61 10.44 0.86
CA ALA A 11 -27.49 10.35 -0.31
C ALA A 11 -28.63 9.33 -0.11
N GLU A 12 -28.36 8.23 0.60
CA GLU A 12 -29.32 7.16 0.89
C GLU A 12 -30.09 7.40 2.21
N GLY A 13 -29.81 8.48 2.93
CA GLY A 13 -30.43 8.79 4.23
C GLY A 13 -30.12 7.77 5.33
N LEU A 14 -28.97 7.08 5.22
CA LEU A 14 -28.50 6.07 6.17
C LEU A 14 -27.83 6.70 7.40
N ASP A 15 -27.39 7.96 7.30
CA ASP A 15 -26.90 8.75 8.42
C ASP A 15 -27.61 10.12 8.45
N PRO A 16 -28.79 10.23 9.09
CA PRO A 16 -29.50 11.49 9.21
C PRO A 16 -28.95 12.39 10.33
N ALA A 17 -28.02 11.88 11.16
CA ALA A 17 -27.50 12.62 12.31
C ALA A 17 -26.32 13.52 11.92
N ALA A 18 -25.56 13.14 10.90
CA ALA A 18 -24.41 13.88 10.40
C ALA A 18 -24.52 14.15 8.88
N PRO A 19 -24.31 15.39 8.43
CA PRO A 19 -24.24 15.69 7.01
C PRO A 19 -22.91 15.20 6.43
N ALA A 20 -22.95 14.61 5.24
CA ALA A 20 -21.73 14.19 4.56
C ALA A 20 -20.82 15.38 4.21
N ASP A 21 -19.53 15.27 4.51
CA ASP A 21 -18.55 16.29 4.21
C ASP A 21 -17.17 15.74 3.80
N TRP A 22 -16.16 16.61 3.79
CA TRP A 22 -14.80 16.30 3.36
C TRP A 22 -13.81 16.31 4.52
N LEU A 23 -14.31 16.18 5.75
CA LEU A 23 -13.55 16.07 6.97
C LEU A 23 -13.37 14.58 7.33
N PHE A 24 -12.59 14.34 8.38
CA PHE A 24 -12.50 13.02 8.99
C PHE A 24 -12.63 13.13 10.50
N GLY A 25 -13.58 12.37 11.03
CA GLY A 25 -13.74 12.12 12.47
C GLY A 25 -14.37 13.26 13.25
N GLU A 26 -14.93 14.26 12.57
CA GLU A 26 -15.77 15.32 13.10
C GLU A 26 -16.95 14.79 13.92
N ASP A 27 -17.52 13.63 13.57
CA ASP A 27 -18.61 13.00 14.33
C ASP A 27 -18.15 12.20 15.56
N ALA A 28 -16.88 11.79 15.60
CA ALA A 28 -16.35 10.91 16.63
C ALA A 28 -15.46 11.64 17.65
N VAL A 29 -14.85 12.75 17.25
CA VAL A 29 -13.92 13.52 18.07
C VAL A 29 -14.54 14.88 18.37
N ASP A 30 -14.99 15.06 19.61
CA ASP A 30 -15.38 16.36 20.16
C ASP A 30 -14.12 17.23 20.34
N VAL A 31 -13.65 17.79 19.24
CA VAL A 31 -12.61 18.79 19.29
C VAL A 31 -13.26 20.11 19.69
N SER A 32 -13.16 20.44 20.97
CA SER A 32 -13.33 21.80 21.52
C SER A 32 -12.41 22.88 20.87
N SER A 33 -11.74 22.54 19.77
CA SER A 33 -11.00 23.45 18.91
C SER A 33 -11.92 23.98 17.80
N SER A 34 -11.60 25.15 17.26
CA SER A 34 -12.38 25.83 16.21
C SER A 34 -12.35 25.15 14.84
N THR A 35 -11.94 23.88 14.75
CA THR A 35 -11.79 23.14 13.49
C THR A 35 -12.43 21.75 13.65
N PRO A 36 -13.56 21.45 12.99
CA PRO A 36 -14.19 20.14 13.11
C PRO A 36 -13.31 19.05 12.48
N GLY A 37 -13.22 17.88 13.13
CA GLY A 37 -12.45 16.72 12.67
C GLY A 37 -10.92 16.84 12.85
N PHE A 38 -10.19 15.77 12.52
CA PHE A 38 -8.72 15.71 12.64
C PHE A 38 -7.98 15.80 11.30
N ARG A 39 -8.69 15.72 10.17
CA ARG A 39 -8.15 15.86 8.80
C ARG A 39 -9.23 16.44 7.88
N SER A 40 -8.81 17.04 6.77
CA SER A 40 -9.70 17.47 5.69
C SER A 40 -9.11 17.11 4.32
N LEU A 41 -9.94 16.60 3.42
CA LEU A 41 -9.58 16.45 2.01
C LEU A 41 -9.71 17.78 1.25
N ALA A 42 -10.60 18.66 1.70
CA ALA A 42 -10.83 19.96 1.06
C ALA A 42 -9.75 20.99 1.41
N ASP A 43 -9.23 20.97 2.64
CA ASP A 43 -8.13 21.81 3.08
C ASP A 43 -7.17 21.01 4.00
N PRO A 44 -6.22 20.25 3.44
CA PRO A 44 -5.32 19.39 4.22
C PRO A 44 -4.50 20.11 5.28
N ARG A 45 -4.34 21.45 5.20
CA ARG A 45 -3.62 22.25 6.19
C ARG A 45 -4.23 22.16 7.60
N VAL A 46 -5.46 21.66 7.74
CA VAL A 46 -6.04 21.25 9.02
C VAL A 46 -5.08 20.30 9.74
N GLU A 47 -4.75 20.61 11.00
CA GLU A 47 -3.85 19.80 11.84
C GLU A 47 -2.47 19.49 11.20
N GLY A 48 -2.00 20.38 10.31
CA GLY A 48 -0.66 20.30 9.71
C GLY A 48 -0.50 19.25 8.60
N GLY A 49 -1.60 18.78 8.00
CA GLY A 49 -1.54 17.97 6.79
C GLY A 49 -0.99 18.77 5.60
N LEU A 50 -0.47 18.03 4.62
CA LEU A 50 0.16 18.62 3.42
C LEU A 50 -0.85 18.68 2.28
N ASP A 51 -0.86 19.78 1.53
CA ASP A 51 -1.69 19.96 0.35
C ASP A 51 -0.90 19.97 -0.96
N HIS A 52 0.43 20.06 -0.89
CA HIS A 52 1.30 20.06 -2.06
C HIS A 52 2.57 19.22 -1.88
N TYR A 53 3.02 18.55 -2.95
CA TYR A 53 4.19 17.67 -2.95
C TYR A 53 5.48 18.39 -2.54
N SER A 54 5.60 19.70 -2.83
CA SER A 54 6.76 20.50 -2.42
C SER A 54 6.94 20.64 -0.90
N GLU A 55 5.91 20.32 -0.12
CA GLU A 55 5.97 20.37 1.35
C GLU A 55 6.50 19.06 1.95
N LEU A 56 6.65 18.00 1.16
CA LEU A 56 7.16 16.72 1.64
C LEU A 56 8.61 16.83 2.11
N SER A 57 8.85 16.26 3.29
CA SER A 57 10.19 16.06 3.84
C SER A 57 10.42 14.58 4.16
N THR A 58 11.65 14.16 4.45
CA THR A 58 11.95 12.78 4.87
C THR A 58 11.38 12.44 6.26
N THR A 59 11.07 13.43 7.09
CA THR A 59 10.59 13.24 8.47
C THR A 59 9.07 13.38 8.62
N THR A 60 8.34 13.77 7.57
CA THR A 60 6.88 13.93 7.62
C THR A 60 6.18 12.61 7.98
N ALA A 61 5.28 12.63 8.96
CA ALA A 61 4.52 11.44 9.34
C ALA A 61 3.57 10.99 8.21
N PRO A 62 3.36 9.67 7.99
CA PRO A 62 2.51 9.17 6.91
C PRO A 62 1.09 9.76 6.89
N HIS A 63 0.52 10.02 8.07
CA HIS A 63 -0.84 10.57 8.21
C HIS A 63 -0.96 12.02 7.71
N LEU A 64 0.15 12.75 7.64
CA LEU A 64 0.21 14.10 7.07
C LEU A 64 0.46 14.06 5.56
N ARG A 65 1.26 13.09 5.09
CA ARG A 65 1.55 12.86 3.66
C ARG A 65 0.29 12.48 2.86
N GLY A 66 -0.62 11.72 3.48
CA GLY A 66 -1.88 11.30 2.86
C GLY A 66 -2.78 12.47 2.42
N GLY A 67 -2.55 13.67 2.97
CA GLY A 67 -3.25 14.90 2.57
C GLY A 67 -3.11 15.22 1.08
N ILE A 68 -1.93 14.97 0.48
CA ILE A 68 -1.64 15.30 -0.93
C ILE A 68 -2.54 14.52 -1.88
N ALA A 69 -2.53 13.18 -1.77
CA ALA A 69 -3.39 12.32 -2.58
C ALA A 69 -4.88 12.52 -2.25
N GLY A 70 -5.19 12.77 -0.98
CA GLY A 70 -6.54 13.09 -0.54
C GLY A 70 -7.08 14.38 -1.16
N HIS A 71 -6.25 15.41 -1.28
CA HIS A 71 -6.61 16.68 -1.89
C HIS A 71 -6.74 16.58 -3.40
N ALA A 72 -5.88 15.80 -4.07
CA ALA A 72 -6.07 15.46 -5.49
C ALA A 72 -7.43 14.79 -5.73
N PHE A 73 -7.84 13.86 -4.86
CA PHE A 73 -9.17 13.25 -4.94
C PHE A 73 -10.30 14.28 -4.75
N TYR A 74 -10.19 15.17 -3.76
CA TYR A 74 -11.15 16.26 -3.56
C TYR A 74 -11.26 17.16 -4.78
N LEU A 75 -10.13 17.61 -5.34
CA LEU A 75 -10.08 18.48 -6.50
C LEU A 75 -10.66 17.80 -7.75
N ALA A 76 -10.41 16.51 -7.97
CA ALA A 76 -11.07 15.77 -9.04
C ALA A 76 -12.60 15.72 -8.84
N ALA A 77 -13.05 15.46 -7.61
CA ALA A 77 -14.47 15.34 -7.29
C ALA A 77 -15.24 16.68 -7.37
N GLN A 78 -14.62 17.77 -6.93
CA GLN A 78 -15.29 19.07 -6.71
C GLN A 78 -14.83 20.17 -7.67
N GLY A 79 -13.66 20.03 -8.29
CA GLY A 79 -12.99 21.05 -9.08
C GLY A 79 -12.37 22.18 -8.24
N GLY A 80 -11.77 23.14 -8.92
CA GLY A 80 -11.18 24.35 -8.31
C GLY A 80 -9.66 24.30 -8.19
N SER A 81 -9.11 25.12 -7.30
CA SER A 81 -7.67 25.28 -7.08
C SER A 81 -7.23 24.69 -5.74
N ASN A 82 -5.94 24.37 -5.62
CA ASN A 82 -5.35 23.89 -4.37
C ASN A 82 -5.60 24.86 -3.20
N ALA A 83 -6.01 24.34 -2.05
CA ALA A 83 -6.28 25.12 -0.84
C ALA A 83 -5.06 25.92 -0.36
N GLY A 84 -3.85 25.39 -0.55
CA GLY A 84 -2.57 25.97 -0.14
C GLY A 84 -2.16 27.23 -0.89
N CYS A 85 -2.78 27.48 -2.05
CA CYS A 85 -2.48 28.62 -2.90
C CYS A 85 -3.01 29.96 -2.37
N THR A 86 -4.05 29.92 -1.53
CA THR A 86 -4.69 31.13 -1.02
C THR A 86 -4.59 31.20 0.50
N ALA A 87 -4.13 32.36 1.00
CA ALA A 87 -4.18 32.67 2.42
C ALA A 87 -5.63 33.00 2.82
N THR A 88 -6.08 32.42 3.93
CA THR A 88 -7.33 32.77 4.59
C THR A 88 -7.06 33.67 5.80
N SER A 89 -8.11 34.14 6.47
CA SER A 89 -7.95 34.91 7.72
C SER A 89 -7.32 34.10 8.86
N THR A 90 -7.32 32.77 8.76
CA THR A 90 -6.85 31.85 9.81
C THR A 90 -5.64 31.02 9.41
N ARG A 91 -5.30 30.94 8.11
CA ARG A 91 -4.18 30.13 7.60
C ARG A 91 -3.43 30.83 6.47
N PRO A 92 -2.10 30.88 6.48
CA PRO A 92 -1.33 31.40 5.36
C PRO A 92 -1.38 30.48 4.14
N ALA A 93 -0.99 31.00 2.99
CA ALA A 93 -0.65 30.16 1.84
C ALA A 93 0.62 29.35 2.17
N THR A 94 0.64 28.08 1.77
CA THR A 94 1.74 27.13 2.02
C THR A 94 2.74 27.10 0.88
N HIS A 95 2.28 27.35 -0.35
CA HIS A 95 3.11 27.38 -1.56
C HIS A 95 2.57 28.39 -2.58
N SER A 96 3.35 28.62 -3.65
CA SER A 96 2.92 29.36 -4.84
C SER A 96 3.04 28.54 -6.13
N LEU A 97 3.47 27.28 -6.02
CA LEU A 97 3.62 26.34 -7.13
C LEU A 97 2.25 25.83 -7.57
N ASP A 98 2.05 25.63 -8.88
CA ASP A 98 0.84 25.05 -9.48
C ASP A 98 -0.48 25.76 -9.11
N CYS A 99 -0.40 27.00 -8.61
CA CYS A 99 -1.56 27.78 -8.18
C CYS A 99 -2.38 28.39 -9.33
N ASP A 100 -1.86 28.28 -10.56
CA ASP A 100 -2.54 28.59 -11.80
C ASP A 100 -3.32 27.38 -12.37
N VAL A 101 -3.20 26.20 -11.76
CA VAL A 101 -3.94 25.01 -12.16
C VAL A 101 -5.38 25.09 -11.62
N ASP A 102 -6.33 25.23 -12.55
CA ASP A 102 -7.77 25.12 -12.28
C ASP A 102 -8.26 23.73 -12.67
N VAL A 103 -8.77 22.97 -11.71
CA VAL A 103 -9.15 21.57 -11.90
C VAL A 103 -10.62 21.50 -12.34
N PRO A 104 -10.92 20.92 -13.52
CA PRO A 104 -12.29 20.66 -13.92
C PRO A 104 -12.97 19.65 -13.00
N ARG A 105 -14.24 19.90 -12.65
CA ARG A 105 -15.02 18.98 -11.81
C ARG A 105 -15.41 17.73 -12.58
N VAL A 106 -14.91 16.57 -12.16
CA VAL A 106 -15.34 15.24 -12.64
C VAL A 106 -16.63 14.78 -11.94
N GLY A 107 -16.79 15.17 -10.68
CA GLY A 107 -17.92 14.76 -9.85
C GLY A 107 -17.58 13.56 -8.97
N GLN A 108 -18.12 13.57 -7.75
CA GLN A 108 -17.75 12.63 -6.69
C GLN A 108 -17.87 11.15 -7.09
N THR A 109 -19.03 10.67 -7.54
CA THR A 109 -19.23 9.25 -7.87
C THR A 109 -18.21 8.76 -8.89
N ARG A 110 -17.95 9.56 -9.91
CA ARG A 110 -16.99 9.23 -10.98
C ARG A 110 -15.54 9.28 -10.46
N ALA A 111 -15.18 10.31 -9.70
CA ALA A 111 -13.87 10.41 -9.06
C ALA A 111 -13.61 9.22 -8.12
N THR A 112 -14.61 8.79 -7.33
CA THR A 112 -14.50 7.63 -6.43
C THR A 112 -14.17 6.35 -7.21
N GLN A 113 -14.84 6.10 -8.34
CA GLN A 113 -14.56 4.94 -9.18
C GLN A 113 -13.13 4.97 -9.73
N ILE A 114 -12.72 6.10 -10.31
CA ILE A 114 -11.38 6.27 -10.90
C ILE A 114 -10.29 6.05 -9.85
N PHE A 115 -10.41 6.68 -8.68
CA PHE A 115 -9.42 6.55 -7.61
C PHE A 115 -9.41 5.15 -7.02
N TYR A 116 -10.57 4.50 -6.86
CA TYR A 116 -10.63 3.12 -6.41
C TYR A 116 -9.93 2.18 -7.40
N GLU A 117 -10.30 2.22 -8.68
CA GLU A 117 -9.72 1.37 -9.72
C GLU A 117 -8.21 1.58 -9.83
N GLY A 118 -7.74 2.83 -9.90
CA GLY A 118 -6.32 3.14 -9.97
C GLY A 118 -5.55 2.66 -8.74
N PHE A 119 -6.05 2.91 -7.53
CA PHE A 119 -5.34 2.56 -6.29
C PHE A 119 -5.30 1.04 -6.07
N THR A 120 -6.33 0.30 -6.48
CA THR A 120 -6.34 -1.16 -6.37
C THR A 120 -5.39 -1.87 -7.35
N SER A 121 -4.82 -1.15 -8.32
CA SER A 121 -3.79 -1.67 -9.22
C SER A 121 -2.35 -1.41 -8.77
N LEU A 122 -2.18 -0.67 -7.66
CA LEU A 122 -0.85 -0.30 -7.18
C LEU A 122 -0.16 -1.48 -6.49
N VAL A 123 1.16 -1.55 -6.66
CA VAL A 123 2.05 -2.46 -5.94
C VAL A 123 2.49 -1.84 -4.61
N GLU A 124 3.06 -2.65 -3.73
CA GLU A 124 3.55 -2.24 -2.41
C GLU A 124 4.68 -1.20 -2.46
N THR A 125 5.45 -1.15 -3.55
CA THR A 125 6.51 -0.14 -3.77
C THR A 125 6.01 1.16 -4.42
N ALA A 126 4.70 1.27 -4.68
CA ALA A 126 4.12 2.41 -5.40
C ALA A 126 4.30 3.73 -4.66
N ASN A 127 4.57 4.79 -5.41
CA ASN A 127 4.66 6.16 -4.91
C ASN A 127 3.52 7.06 -5.45
N PHE A 128 3.58 8.37 -5.17
CA PHE A 128 2.55 9.31 -5.65
C PHE A 128 2.47 9.40 -7.19
N CYS A 129 3.57 9.18 -7.91
CA CYS A 129 3.59 9.15 -9.37
C CYS A 129 2.88 7.92 -9.92
N ASP A 130 3.03 6.76 -9.28
CA ASP A 130 2.30 5.55 -9.63
C ASP A 130 0.80 5.74 -9.38
N ALA A 131 0.42 6.33 -8.24
CA ALA A 131 -0.97 6.67 -7.94
C ALA A 131 -1.58 7.63 -8.98
N ARG A 132 -0.82 8.66 -9.40
CA ARG A 132 -1.22 9.53 -10.51
C ARG A 132 -1.42 8.74 -11.80
N ASN A 133 -0.41 7.99 -12.22
CA ASN A 133 -0.42 7.30 -13.51
C ASN A 133 -1.55 6.25 -13.57
N ALA A 134 -1.76 5.49 -12.50
CA ALA A 134 -2.83 4.50 -12.42
C ALA A 134 -4.22 5.14 -12.50
N THR A 135 -4.46 6.24 -11.76
CA THR A 135 -5.76 6.94 -11.81
C THR A 135 -6.02 7.63 -13.15
N VAL A 136 -5.00 8.25 -13.76
CA VAL A 136 -5.13 8.84 -15.10
C VAL A 136 -5.40 7.76 -16.16
N ALA A 137 -4.78 6.58 -16.05
CA ALA A 137 -4.96 5.48 -16.99
C ALA A 137 -6.40 4.95 -17.04
N VAL A 138 -7.10 4.92 -15.91
CA VAL A 138 -8.50 4.44 -15.82
C VAL A 138 -9.54 5.54 -15.97
N ALA A 139 -9.13 6.82 -15.99
CA ALA A 139 -10.03 7.97 -16.03
C ALA A 139 -10.86 8.09 -17.31
N GLY A 140 -10.41 7.50 -18.44
CA GLY A 140 -11.11 7.59 -19.72
C GLY A 140 -11.25 9.03 -20.20
N ALA A 141 -12.46 9.49 -20.46
CA ALA A 141 -12.73 10.86 -20.92
C ALA A 141 -12.36 11.95 -19.88
N ASP A 142 -12.21 11.56 -18.60
CA ASP A 142 -11.88 12.47 -17.50
C ASP A 142 -10.35 12.60 -17.27
N SER A 143 -9.50 12.00 -18.13
CA SER A 143 -8.05 11.93 -17.93
C SER A 143 -7.38 13.30 -17.71
N ASP A 144 -7.82 14.33 -18.45
CA ASP A 144 -7.26 15.67 -18.35
C ASP A 144 -7.60 16.31 -17.00
N ALA A 145 -8.82 16.11 -16.50
CA ALA A 145 -9.25 16.63 -15.21
C ALA A 145 -8.55 15.93 -14.05
N VAL A 146 -8.39 14.60 -14.12
CA VAL A 146 -7.64 13.81 -13.13
C VAL A 146 -6.16 14.18 -13.16
N SER A 147 -5.58 14.38 -14.34
CA SER A 147 -4.20 14.86 -14.47
C SER A 147 -4.03 16.25 -13.86
N ALA A 148 -4.97 17.17 -14.10
CA ALA A 148 -4.96 18.50 -13.50
C ALA A 148 -5.07 18.44 -11.97
N ALA A 149 -5.88 17.52 -11.42
CA ALA A 149 -6.01 17.33 -9.98
C ALA A 149 -4.69 16.91 -9.31
N TRP A 150 -3.93 16.01 -9.94
CA TRP A 150 -2.60 15.62 -9.45
C TRP A 150 -1.56 16.73 -9.65
N GLN A 151 -1.63 17.46 -10.76
CA GLN A 151 -0.74 18.58 -11.02
C GLN A 151 -0.94 19.70 -9.99
N ALA A 152 -2.19 20.02 -9.63
CA ALA A 152 -2.50 21.05 -8.63
C ALA A 152 -1.90 20.75 -7.24
N VAL A 153 -1.60 19.48 -6.93
CA VAL A 153 -0.92 19.06 -5.69
C VAL A 153 0.57 18.77 -5.89
N GLY A 154 1.15 19.18 -7.02
CA GLY A 154 2.59 19.08 -7.30
C GLY A 154 3.06 17.71 -7.77
N VAL A 155 2.15 16.82 -8.18
CA VAL A 155 2.48 15.51 -8.77
C VAL A 155 2.25 15.60 -10.28
N ALA A 156 3.28 16.04 -10.99
CA ALA A 156 3.22 16.32 -12.43
C ALA A 156 3.46 15.07 -13.30
N GLN A 157 3.24 15.21 -14.62
CA GLN A 157 3.39 14.11 -15.59
C GLN A 157 4.82 13.56 -15.71
N ASP A 158 5.81 14.40 -15.48
CA ASP A 158 7.23 14.06 -15.55
C ASP A 158 7.78 13.48 -14.24
N CYS A 159 6.93 13.29 -13.23
CA CYS A 159 7.35 12.72 -11.97
C CYS A 159 7.69 11.22 -12.13
N ALA A 160 8.72 10.77 -11.41
CA ALA A 160 9.28 9.43 -11.59
C ALA A 160 8.46 8.36 -10.84
N PRO A 161 7.99 7.30 -11.53
CA PRO A 161 7.44 6.10 -10.89
C PRO A 161 8.35 5.53 -9.81
N GLY A 162 7.77 4.80 -8.87
CA GLY A 162 8.52 4.01 -7.90
C GLY A 162 9.39 2.97 -8.62
N PRO A 163 10.45 2.46 -7.97
CA PRO A 163 11.13 1.30 -8.49
C PRO A 163 10.11 0.16 -8.62
N PRO A 164 10.19 -0.65 -9.70
CA PRO A 164 9.39 -1.86 -9.77
C PRO A 164 9.71 -2.73 -8.53
N PRO A 165 8.75 -3.55 -8.07
CA PRO A 165 9.02 -4.47 -6.99
C PRO A 165 10.22 -5.33 -7.36
N THR A 166 11.14 -5.50 -6.41
CA THR A 166 12.32 -6.34 -6.62
C THR A 166 11.83 -7.75 -6.93
N PRO A 167 12.20 -8.35 -8.08
CA PRO A 167 11.79 -9.72 -8.36
C PRO A 167 12.27 -10.66 -7.24
N PRO A 168 11.49 -11.69 -6.89
CA PRO A 168 11.93 -12.69 -5.95
C PRO A 168 13.29 -13.28 -6.37
N CYS A 169 14.16 -13.53 -5.40
CA CYS A 169 15.40 -14.22 -5.67
C CYS A 169 15.09 -15.72 -5.85
N GLU A 170 15.39 -16.28 -7.02
CA GLU A 170 15.00 -17.66 -7.35
C GLU A 170 16.20 -18.62 -7.34
N PHE A 171 16.03 -19.73 -6.63
CA PHE A 171 16.93 -20.88 -6.61
C PHE A 171 16.18 -22.12 -7.14
N PRO A 172 16.14 -22.33 -8.46
CA PRO A 172 15.54 -23.52 -9.05
C PRO A 172 16.42 -24.76 -8.85
N ASP A 173 15.79 -25.93 -8.87
CA ASP A 173 16.43 -27.25 -8.83
C ASP A 173 17.41 -27.44 -7.66
N VAL A 174 17.08 -26.90 -6.48
CA VAL A 174 17.94 -27.04 -5.31
C VAL A 174 18.00 -28.49 -4.85
N ALA A 175 19.20 -28.96 -4.52
CA ALA A 175 19.38 -30.25 -3.86
C ALA A 175 19.26 -30.06 -2.34
N VAL A 176 18.78 -31.09 -1.65
CA VAL A 176 18.76 -31.13 -0.18
C VAL A 176 20.15 -31.53 0.34
N PRO A 177 20.75 -30.82 1.32
CA PRO A 177 20.18 -29.70 2.06
C PRO A 177 20.26 -28.35 1.32
N PHE A 178 19.32 -27.46 1.61
CA PHE A 178 19.31 -26.06 1.18
C PHE A 178 18.82 -25.14 2.31
N GLU A 179 19.24 -23.87 2.28
CA GLU A 179 19.06 -22.93 3.39
C GLU A 179 18.97 -21.47 2.93
N SER A 180 18.47 -20.60 3.81
CA SER A 180 18.60 -19.15 3.69
C SER A 180 19.97 -18.66 4.17
N SER A 181 20.23 -17.35 4.04
CA SER A 181 21.33 -16.74 4.82
C SER A 181 20.98 -16.73 6.32
N HIS A 182 22.00 -16.67 7.18
CA HIS A 182 21.88 -16.67 8.65
C HIS A 182 22.69 -15.52 9.29
N PRO A 183 22.07 -14.37 9.63
CA PRO A 183 20.65 -14.05 9.45
C PRO A 183 20.29 -13.85 7.98
N TYR A 184 18.99 -13.93 7.66
CA TYR A 184 18.48 -13.55 6.34
C TYR A 184 18.51 -12.02 6.16
N ALA A 185 18.25 -11.55 4.93
CA ALA A 185 18.24 -10.13 4.61
C ALA A 185 16.86 -9.49 4.89
N ASP A 186 16.85 -8.21 5.25
CA ASP A 186 15.63 -7.39 5.25
C ASP A 186 15.08 -7.24 3.82
N ASP A 187 13.78 -6.91 3.68
CA ASP A 187 13.06 -6.64 2.42
C ASP A 187 13.30 -7.73 1.35
N THR A 188 13.31 -9.00 1.76
CA THR A 188 13.65 -10.11 0.87
C THR A 188 12.46 -11.01 0.59
N GLU A 189 12.29 -11.34 -0.69
CA GLU A 189 11.45 -12.46 -1.12
C GLU A 189 12.35 -13.42 -1.91
N CYS A 190 12.48 -14.66 -1.44
CA CYS A 190 13.34 -15.66 -2.07
C CYS A 190 12.65 -17.02 -2.13
N ILE A 191 12.82 -17.73 -3.24
CA ILE A 191 12.14 -18.97 -3.56
C ILE A 191 13.17 -20.07 -3.83
N TRP A 192 13.12 -21.16 -3.07
CA TRP A 192 13.92 -22.36 -3.30
C TRP A 192 13.00 -23.47 -3.79
N THR A 193 13.23 -23.99 -5.00
CA THR A 193 12.37 -25.00 -5.62
C THR A 193 13.11 -26.33 -5.74
N HIS A 194 12.50 -27.39 -5.21
CA HIS A 194 13.05 -28.75 -5.20
C HIS A 194 12.13 -29.72 -5.94
N ASP A 195 12.67 -30.47 -6.89
CA ASP A 195 11.99 -31.63 -7.49
C ASP A 195 12.43 -32.91 -6.77
N ASN A 196 11.50 -33.49 -6.01
CA ASN A 196 11.69 -34.78 -5.33
C ASN A 196 11.57 -35.97 -6.29
N GLY A 197 11.21 -35.74 -7.56
CA GLY A 197 11.02 -36.73 -8.61
C GLY A 197 9.75 -37.57 -8.46
N THR A 198 9.18 -37.66 -7.25
CA THR A 198 7.90 -38.31 -6.95
C THR A 198 7.03 -37.45 -6.04
N PRO A 199 5.69 -37.43 -6.26
CA PRO A 199 4.75 -36.74 -5.38
C PRO A 199 4.67 -37.36 -3.98
N GLY A 200 4.13 -36.61 -3.02
CA GLY A 200 3.90 -37.11 -1.66
C GLY A 200 5.17 -37.03 -0.81
N PHE A 201 5.66 -35.81 -0.59
CA PHE A 201 6.79 -35.59 0.31
C PHE A 201 6.59 -34.33 1.15
N ALA A 202 7.34 -34.20 2.24
CA ALA A 202 7.37 -33.03 3.10
C ALA A 202 8.81 -32.60 3.34
N PHE A 203 9.06 -31.30 3.34
CA PHE A 203 10.33 -30.75 3.80
C PHE A 203 10.45 -30.88 5.32
N HIS A 204 11.58 -31.41 5.78
CA HIS A 204 11.97 -31.34 7.17
C HIS A 204 12.89 -30.14 7.36
N PHE A 205 12.56 -29.30 8.35
CA PHE A 205 13.35 -28.14 8.72
C PHE A 205 14.17 -28.47 9.97
N SER A 206 15.50 -28.44 9.86
CA SER A 206 16.38 -28.51 11.04
C SER A 206 16.54 -27.17 11.75
N LEU A 207 16.25 -26.08 11.03
CA LEU A 207 16.14 -24.72 11.53
C LEU A 207 14.95 -24.04 10.86
N LEU A 208 14.13 -23.39 11.67
CA LEU A 208 13.09 -22.47 11.21
C LEU A 208 12.85 -21.40 12.28
N ASP A 209 13.39 -20.22 12.05
CA ASP A 209 13.38 -19.09 12.98
C ASP A 209 13.34 -17.78 12.22
N VAL A 210 12.16 -17.18 12.11
CA VAL A 210 11.92 -15.87 11.47
C VAL A 210 11.24 -14.92 12.45
N GLU A 211 11.23 -13.62 12.19
CA GLU A 211 10.55 -12.65 13.07
C GLU A 211 9.06 -12.99 13.22
N HIS A 212 8.61 -13.09 14.47
CA HIS A 212 7.26 -13.53 14.78
C HIS A 212 6.20 -12.48 14.42
N GLY A 213 5.36 -12.82 13.45
CA GLY A 213 4.22 -12.01 13.00
C GLY A 213 4.53 -11.04 11.86
N TYR A 214 5.79 -10.97 11.41
CA TYR A 214 6.26 -10.02 10.40
C TYR A 214 6.94 -10.73 9.23
N ASP A 215 7.81 -11.69 9.54
CA ASP A 215 8.50 -12.50 8.55
C ASP A 215 7.91 -13.90 8.48
N PHE A 216 7.98 -14.49 7.29
CA PHE A 216 7.30 -15.74 6.99
C PHE A 216 8.13 -16.67 6.11
N VAL A 217 8.04 -17.96 6.41
CA VAL A 217 8.43 -19.03 5.50
C VAL A 217 7.18 -19.76 5.05
N TYR A 218 6.98 -19.87 3.74
CA TYR A 218 5.89 -20.63 3.14
C TYR A 218 6.39 -21.89 2.47
N VAL A 219 5.57 -22.94 2.50
CA VAL A 219 5.76 -24.16 1.70
C VAL A 219 4.66 -24.22 0.64
N LEU A 220 5.05 -24.33 -0.62
CA LEU A 220 4.17 -24.33 -1.78
C LEU A 220 4.29 -25.65 -2.55
N ASP A 221 3.22 -26.02 -3.26
CA ASP A 221 3.26 -27.07 -4.30
C ASP A 221 3.69 -26.52 -5.66
N ALA A 222 3.89 -27.42 -6.64
CA ALA A 222 4.20 -27.09 -8.03
C ALA A 222 3.24 -26.12 -8.74
N ASP A 223 1.98 -26.02 -8.28
CA ASP A 223 0.97 -25.12 -8.86
C ASP A 223 1.00 -23.73 -8.21
N GLY A 224 1.88 -23.52 -7.21
CA GLY A 224 2.02 -22.27 -6.47
C GLY A 224 1.02 -22.13 -5.31
N ASN A 225 0.31 -23.19 -4.94
CA ASN A 225 -0.60 -23.12 -3.79
C ASN A 225 0.21 -23.14 -2.50
N VAL A 226 -0.03 -22.16 -1.61
CA VAL A 226 0.54 -22.16 -0.25
C VAL A 226 -0.11 -23.27 0.57
N LEU A 227 0.67 -24.28 0.93
CA LEU A 227 0.24 -25.41 1.75
C LEU A 227 0.42 -25.11 3.25
N SER A 228 1.43 -24.32 3.61
CA SER A 228 1.69 -23.89 4.98
C SER A 228 2.50 -22.61 5.03
N GLY A 229 2.33 -21.85 6.12
CA GLY A 229 3.11 -20.66 6.43
C GLY A 229 3.56 -20.72 7.89
N TYR A 230 4.80 -20.33 8.13
CA TYR A 230 5.46 -20.35 9.43
C TYR A 230 5.99 -18.97 9.77
N THR A 231 5.83 -18.57 11.03
CA THR A 231 6.40 -17.33 11.58
C THR A 231 6.81 -17.49 13.04
N GLY A 232 7.93 -16.90 13.45
CA GLY A 232 8.56 -17.15 14.75
C GLY A 232 9.55 -18.31 14.74
N ASN A 233 9.90 -18.78 15.94
CA ASN A 233 10.87 -19.85 16.16
C ASN A 233 10.18 -21.20 16.36
N PHE A 234 10.38 -22.12 15.41
CA PHE A 234 9.94 -23.51 15.49
C PHE A 234 11.08 -24.48 15.80
N GLY A 235 12.33 -24.04 15.72
CA GLY A 235 13.50 -24.93 15.85
C GLY A 235 13.42 -26.09 14.85
N PRO A 236 13.74 -27.34 15.26
CA PRO A 236 13.57 -28.53 14.42
C PRO A 236 12.14 -29.12 14.45
N ASP A 237 11.22 -28.54 15.23
CA ASP A 237 9.89 -29.11 15.50
C ASP A 237 8.80 -28.48 14.59
N ALA A 238 9.19 -27.88 13.47
CA ALA A 238 8.25 -27.33 12.50
C ALA A 238 7.29 -28.42 12.02
N PRO A 239 5.96 -28.19 12.01
CA PRO A 239 5.00 -29.15 11.48
C PRO A 239 5.35 -29.57 10.05
N LEU A 240 5.28 -30.87 9.76
CA LEU A 240 5.46 -31.36 8.39
C LEU A 240 4.21 -31.11 7.56
N THR A 241 4.40 -30.59 6.36
CA THR A 241 3.32 -30.34 5.40
C THR A 241 3.53 -31.18 4.16
N CYS A 242 2.53 -31.99 3.85
CA CYS A 242 2.58 -32.89 2.70
C CYS A 242 2.37 -32.12 1.40
N ILE A 243 3.35 -32.21 0.49
CA ILE A 243 3.33 -31.66 -0.85
C ILE A 243 2.81 -32.75 -1.80
N PRO A 244 1.63 -32.56 -2.42
CA PRO A 244 0.99 -33.59 -3.22
C PRO A 244 1.60 -33.76 -4.62
N THR A 245 2.44 -32.84 -5.05
CA THR A 245 3.13 -32.84 -6.35
C THR A 245 4.59 -33.28 -6.20
N SER A 246 5.28 -33.62 -7.29
CA SER A 246 6.69 -34.01 -7.23
C SER A 246 7.64 -32.85 -6.97
N VAL A 247 7.18 -31.62 -7.23
CA VAL A 247 7.93 -30.38 -7.03
C VAL A 247 7.30 -29.59 -5.89
N GLY A 248 8.12 -29.06 -5.00
CA GLY A 248 7.69 -28.15 -3.95
C GLY A 248 8.69 -27.02 -3.77
N SER A 249 8.21 -25.92 -3.21
CA SER A 249 9.03 -24.73 -2.98
C SER A 249 8.95 -24.26 -1.53
N VAL A 250 10.06 -23.72 -1.04
CA VAL A 250 10.11 -22.93 0.20
C VAL A 250 10.28 -21.47 -0.20
N VAL A 251 9.44 -20.59 0.34
CA VAL A 251 9.50 -19.14 0.08
C VAL A 251 9.76 -18.42 1.40
N LEU A 252 10.81 -17.61 1.47
CA LEU A 252 11.06 -16.71 2.59
C LEU A 252 10.63 -15.30 2.19
N VAL A 253 9.83 -14.65 3.04
CA VAL A 253 9.41 -13.25 2.90
C VAL A 253 9.79 -12.51 4.18
N SER A 254 10.52 -11.41 4.07
CA SER A 254 10.84 -10.52 5.19
C SER A 254 10.40 -9.08 4.98
N ASP A 255 10.14 -8.37 6.07
CA ASP A 255 9.89 -6.94 6.06
C ASP A 255 11.20 -6.11 6.17
N ALA A 256 11.06 -4.79 6.34
CA ALA A 256 12.17 -3.86 6.30
C ALA A 256 13.12 -3.90 7.51
N PHE A 257 12.77 -4.61 8.59
CA PHE A 257 13.57 -4.61 9.82
C PHE A 257 13.50 -5.94 10.56
N VAL A 258 14.53 -6.18 11.38
CA VAL A 258 14.59 -7.30 12.35
C VAL A 258 14.64 -8.67 11.67
N THR A 259 15.84 -9.21 11.55
CA THR A 259 16.06 -10.55 11.00
C THR A 259 16.42 -11.55 12.08
N ALA A 260 16.02 -12.79 11.87
CA ALA A 260 16.39 -13.95 12.69
C ALA A 260 17.28 -14.92 11.88
N ALA A 261 17.43 -16.15 12.36
CA ALA A 261 18.32 -17.09 11.69
C ALA A 261 17.81 -17.46 10.28
N GLY A 262 16.52 -17.64 10.06
CA GLY A 262 15.94 -18.07 8.79
C GLY A 262 15.62 -19.56 8.81
N PHE A 263 15.96 -20.30 7.75
CA PHE A 263 15.64 -21.73 7.68
C PHE A 263 16.75 -22.60 7.10
N VAL A 264 16.74 -23.88 7.48
CA VAL A 264 17.54 -24.95 6.87
C VAL A 264 16.63 -26.16 6.62
N VAL A 265 16.49 -26.55 5.35
CA VAL A 265 15.89 -27.83 4.96
C VAL A 265 17.01 -28.85 4.83
N ASP A 266 17.03 -29.85 5.71
CA ASP A 266 18.08 -30.87 5.78
C ASP A 266 17.67 -32.22 5.20
N SER A 267 16.36 -32.49 5.11
CA SER A 267 15.84 -33.72 4.52
C SER A 267 14.44 -33.56 3.94
N VAL A 268 14.03 -34.53 3.14
CA VAL A 268 12.64 -34.72 2.68
C VAL A 268 12.14 -36.06 3.19
N THR A 269 10.88 -36.12 3.61
CA THR A 269 10.25 -37.34 4.14
C THR A 269 8.98 -37.65 3.35
N PRO A 270 8.72 -38.92 2.98
CA PRO A 270 7.47 -39.30 2.34
C PRO A 270 6.24 -38.99 3.20
N CYS A 271 5.15 -38.61 2.53
CA CYS A 271 3.79 -38.59 3.02
C CYS A 271 2.89 -39.32 2.01
#